data_AF-A0A1I7W558-F1
#
_entry.id   AF-A0A1I7W558-F1
#
_cell.length_a   1.000
_cell.length_b   1.000
_cell.length_c   1.000
_cell.angle_alpha   90.00
_cell.angle_beta   90.00
_cell.angle_gamma   90.00
#
_symmetry.space_group_name_H-M   'P 1'
#
loop_
_entity.id
_entity.type
_entity.pdbx_description
1 polymer ?
#
loop_
_entity_poly.entity_id
_entity_poly.type
_entity_poly.pdbx_seq_one_letter_code
_entity_poly.pdbx_strand_id
1 'polypeptide(L)'
;MGTQNREQSSTTLQRKNALLLSSSSSSSSSSSSKIQTFQDAISHFKKNDRVKTYDMQVPRPLTVSWNCDGTRLAAGAEKSVSVITFDLSFRIKTIFRGFGHNEQVDQVAFHPSNPYLLASASTDKSVRLWDIRQARTHTRLNTKAQNLNVAWSPCGTYLAYGDKEDSLSILDSRNLKTIKVESLKDEVNEFAFDPSGKYLFVAMGSGQVNIFSTPDVTHRRTLQAHPAQAACVCLAVSPDGRRFAVGASDAVCSIWDANELICESNMGRLDYPLRSISFSADSQLIACASEDHFIDICWAENGARVHELRVNAETFTCAWHPSMYLLAYASAPSLDSRDREVTVNIFGFTM
;
A
#
# COMPACT_ATOMS: atom_id res chain seq x y z
N MET A 1 -73.17 -29.65 9.93
CA MET A 1 -72.71 -29.21 8.60
C MET A 1 -71.56 -28.24 8.78
N GLY A 2 -70.43 -28.47 8.09
CA GLY A 2 -69.44 -27.43 7.81
C GLY A 2 -68.16 -27.45 8.66
N THR A 3 -67.23 -28.37 8.38
CA THR A 3 -65.80 -28.19 8.67
C THR A 3 -65.01 -28.53 7.42
N GLN A 4 -64.71 -27.53 6.59
CA GLN A 4 -63.67 -27.55 5.53
C GLN A 4 -63.59 -26.13 4.95
N ASN A 5 -62.50 -25.42 5.25
CA ASN A 5 -61.87 -24.39 4.39
C ASN A 5 -60.96 -23.47 5.24
N ARG A 6 -59.71 -23.88 5.43
CA ARG A 6 -58.63 -22.95 5.78
C ARG A 6 -57.26 -23.53 5.42
N GLU A 7 -57.07 -23.91 4.15
CA GLU A 7 -55.76 -24.40 3.68
C GLU A 7 -55.43 -24.12 2.20
N GLN A 8 -56.10 -23.15 1.55
CA GLN A 8 -55.84 -22.85 0.12
C GLN A 8 -55.37 -21.41 -0.17
N SER A 9 -54.93 -20.65 0.82
CA SER A 9 -54.52 -19.24 0.63
C SER A 9 -53.01 -18.97 0.71
N SER A 10 -52.17 -19.99 0.96
CA SER A 10 -50.71 -19.80 1.09
C SER A 10 -49.89 -20.23 -0.12
N THR A 11 -50.47 -20.96 -1.09
CA THR A 11 -49.73 -21.54 -2.23
C THR A 11 -49.77 -20.70 -3.52
N THR A 12 -50.55 -19.60 -3.56
CA THR A 12 -50.67 -18.74 -4.76
C THR A 12 -49.70 -17.54 -4.75
N LEU A 13 -49.12 -17.18 -3.60
CA LEU A 13 -48.11 -16.09 -3.54
C LEU A 13 -46.68 -16.54 -3.86
N GLN A 14 -46.34 -17.84 -3.76
CA GLN A 14 -44.99 -18.33 -4.04
C GLN A 14 -44.72 -18.61 -5.54
N ARG A 15 -45.75 -18.69 -6.39
CA ARG A 15 -45.57 -18.94 -7.84
C ARG A 15 -45.45 -17.69 -8.72
N LYS A 16 -45.71 -16.48 -8.19
CA LYS A 16 -45.52 -15.23 -8.95
C LYS A 16 -44.11 -14.62 -8.82
N ASN A 17 -43.30 -15.06 -7.87
CA ASN A 17 -41.91 -14.59 -7.72
C ASN A 17 -40.87 -15.48 -8.43
N ALA A 18 -41.28 -16.60 -9.03
CA ALA A 18 -40.37 -17.53 -9.72
C ALA A 18 -40.27 -17.33 -11.25
N LEU A 19 -40.99 -16.36 -11.81
CA LEU A 19 -41.05 -16.10 -13.27
C LEU A 19 -40.51 -14.72 -13.68
N LEU A 20 -39.81 -14.01 -12.79
CA LEU A 20 -39.14 -12.74 -13.08
C LEU A 20 -37.59 -12.84 -13.05
N LEU A 21 -37.05 -14.05 -13.06
CA LEU A 21 -35.59 -14.30 -13.00
C LEU A 21 -35.01 -14.96 -14.26
N SER A 22 -35.72 -14.90 -15.39
CA SER A 22 -35.19 -15.43 -16.66
C SER A 22 -35.53 -14.53 -17.83
N SER A 23 -34.77 -13.43 -17.98
CA SER A 23 -34.47 -12.85 -19.29
C SER A 23 -33.44 -11.72 -19.18
N SER A 24 -32.34 -11.91 -19.92
CA SER A 24 -31.47 -10.88 -20.50
C SER A 24 -30.85 -9.84 -19.56
N SER A 25 -29.60 -10.07 -19.18
CA SER A 25 -28.52 -9.20 -19.67
C SER A 25 -27.20 -9.95 -19.61
N SER A 26 -26.70 -10.32 -20.79
CA SER A 26 -25.29 -10.57 -21.05
C SER A 26 -24.53 -9.27 -20.78
N SER A 27 -24.22 -9.03 -19.52
CA SER A 27 -23.19 -8.07 -19.13
C SER A 27 -21.90 -8.86 -19.01
N SER A 28 -20.97 -8.58 -19.93
CA SER A 28 -19.58 -8.97 -19.81
C SER A 28 -19.01 -8.30 -18.56
N SER A 29 -19.19 -8.91 -17.41
CA SER A 29 -18.36 -8.64 -16.24
C SER A 29 -16.96 -9.13 -16.59
N SER A 30 -16.04 -8.22 -16.88
CA SER A 30 -14.62 -8.56 -16.85
C SER A 30 -14.27 -8.84 -15.40
N SER A 31 -14.54 -10.06 -14.94
CA SER A 31 -13.81 -10.61 -13.82
C SER A 31 -12.34 -10.53 -14.24
N SER A 32 -11.57 -9.67 -13.59
CA SER A 32 -10.12 -9.76 -13.64
C SER A 32 -9.80 -11.20 -13.27
N SER A 33 -9.44 -12.02 -14.25
CA SER A 33 -9.09 -13.42 -14.02
C SER A 33 -7.94 -13.42 -13.03
N LYS A 34 -8.18 -13.94 -11.82
CA LYS A 34 -7.12 -14.07 -10.81
C LYS A 34 -5.96 -14.85 -11.43
N ILE A 35 -4.77 -14.27 -11.37
CA ILE A 35 -3.52 -14.93 -11.75
C ILE A 35 -3.32 -16.08 -10.76
N GLN A 36 -3.31 -17.31 -11.24
CA GLN A 36 -3.13 -18.50 -10.41
C GLN A 36 -1.74 -19.10 -10.55
N THR A 37 -1.14 -18.96 -11.73
CA THR A 37 0.18 -19.51 -12.01
C THR A 37 1.15 -18.43 -12.46
N PHE A 38 2.44 -18.73 -12.32
CA PHE A 38 3.52 -17.92 -12.86
C PHE A 38 3.35 -17.61 -14.36
N GLN A 39 2.88 -18.57 -15.16
CA GLN A 39 2.68 -18.37 -16.60
C GLN A 39 1.45 -17.51 -16.92
N ASP A 40 0.41 -17.57 -16.09
CA ASP A 40 -0.72 -16.64 -16.19
C ASP A 40 -0.24 -15.22 -15.93
N ALA A 41 0.65 -15.03 -14.96
CA ALA A 41 1.21 -13.72 -14.61
C ALA A 41 2.00 -13.13 -15.77
N ILE A 42 2.88 -13.92 -16.39
CA ILE A 42 3.65 -13.51 -17.58
C ILE A 42 2.69 -13.14 -18.71
N SER A 43 1.69 -13.99 -18.97
CA SER A 43 0.71 -13.78 -20.03
C SER A 43 -0.16 -12.55 -19.78
N HIS A 44 -0.45 -12.26 -18.51
CA HIS A 44 -1.20 -11.08 -18.08
C HIS A 44 -0.42 -9.81 -18.40
N PHE A 45 0.82 -9.65 -17.90
CA PHE A 45 1.59 -8.42 -18.12
C PHE A 45 2.14 -8.28 -19.54
N LYS A 46 2.16 -9.34 -20.35
CA LYS A 46 2.36 -9.22 -21.81
C LYS A 46 1.20 -8.55 -22.54
N LYS A 47 -0.03 -8.64 -22.00
CA LYS A 47 -1.24 -8.04 -22.58
C LYS A 47 -1.61 -6.71 -21.93
N ASN A 48 -1.14 -6.50 -20.70
CA ASN A 48 -1.48 -5.39 -19.83
C ASN A 48 -0.21 -4.59 -19.50
N ASP A 49 0.45 -4.06 -20.53
CA ASP A 49 1.74 -3.37 -20.41
C ASP A 49 1.61 -1.84 -20.48
N ARG A 50 0.38 -1.31 -20.62
CA ARG A 50 0.18 0.13 -20.75
C ARG A 50 0.30 0.84 -19.42
N VAL A 51 0.95 2.00 -19.48
CA VAL A 51 1.06 2.98 -18.39
C VAL A 51 0.14 4.15 -18.67
N LYS A 52 -0.59 4.61 -17.66
CA LYS A 52 -1.25 5.93 -17.65
C LYS A 52 -0.57 6.83 -16.64
N THR A 53 -0.40 8.09 -17.03
CA THR A 53 0.26 9.11 -16.22
C THR A 53 -0.77 10.09 -15.68
N TYR A 54 -0.66 10.44 -14.40
CA TYR A 54 -1.57 11.32 -13.70
C TYR A 54 -0.83 12.47 -13.04
N ASP A 55 -1.23 13.69 -13.37
CA ASP A 55 -0.82 14.87 -12.63
C ASP A 55 -1.61 14.94 -11.32
N MET A 56 -0.91 14.70 -10.21
CA MET A 56 -1.46 14.80 -8.86
C MET A 56 -1.64 16.26 -8.42
N GLN A 57 -1.24 17.23 -9.24
CA GLN A 57 -1.15 18.64 -8.90
C GLN A 57 -0.35 18.86 -7.62
N VAL A 58 0.77 18.15 -7.45
CA VAL A 58 1.71 18.40 -6.34
C VAL A 58 3.12 18.20 -6.86
N PRO A 59 4.09 19.02 -6.43
CA PRO A 59 5.45 18.92 -6.90
C PRO A 59 6.12 17.69 -6.29
N ARG A 60 6.73 16.85 -7.13
CA ARG A 60 7.57 15.71 -6.70
C ARG A 60 6.89 14.75 -5.70
N PRO A 61 5.88 13.98 -6.10
CA PRO A 61 5.33 12.89 -5.29
C PRO A 61 6.45 11.95 -4.80
N LEU A 62 6.60 11.81 -3.48
CA LEU A 62 7.60 10.94 -2.85
C LEU A 62 7.00 9.61 -2.38
N THR A 63 5.70 9.62 -2.08
CA THR A 63 4.96 8.52 -1.48
C THR A 63 3.60 8.41 -2.15
N VAL A 64 3.09 7.19 -2.33
CA VAL A 64 1.76 6.93 -2.86
C VAL A 64 1.02 5.90 -2.01
N SER A 65 -0.30 6.03 -1.93
CA SER A 65 -1.14 5.07 -1.20
C SER A 65 -2.51 4.94 -1.86
N TRP A 66 -2.92 3.70 -2.15
CA TRP A 66 -4.28 3.39 -2.57
C TRP A 66 -5.22 3.39 -1.35
N ASN A 67 -6.45 3.89 -1.53
CA ASN A 67 -7.48 3.69 -0.52
C ASN A 67 -8.03 2.26 -0.55
N CYS A 68 -8.76 1.87 0.49
CA CYS A 68 -9.19 0.49 0.69
C CYS A 68 -10.12 -0.08 -0.40
N ASP A 69 -10.83 0.76 -1.14
CA ASP A 69 -11.72 0.32 -2.23
C ASP A 69 -11.11 0.50 -3.63
N GLY A 70 -9.90 1.08 -3.72
CA GLY A 70 -9.19 1.28 -4.97
C GLY A 70 -9.69 2.43 -5.84
N THR A 71 -10.68 3.19 -5.37
CA THR A 71 -11.23 4.32 -6.14
C THR A 71 -10.40 5.60 -6.02
N ARG A 72 -9.40 5.62 -5.13
CA ARG A 72 -8.59 6.80 -4.83
C ARG A 72 -7.12 6.47 -4.65
N LEU A 73 -6.28 7.36 -5.14
CA LEU A 73 -4.83 7.30 -4.98
C LEU A 73 -4.35 8.60 -4.34
N ALA A 74 -3.65 8.48 -3.22
CA ALA A 74 -3.03 9.59 -2.52
C ALA A 74 -1.56 9.72 -2.94
N ALA A 75 -1.06 10.94 -2.90
CA ALA A 75 0.35 11.27 -2.98
C ALA A 75 0.73 12.31 -1.91
N GLY A 76 1.89 12.11 -1.29
CA GLY A 76 2.56 13.10 -0.44
C GLY A 76 3.70 13.74 -1.20
N ALA A 77 3.81 15.07 -1.14
CA ALA A 77 4.77 15.83 -1.92
C ALA A 77 5.04 17.18 -1.28
N GLU A 78 6.31 17.48 -1.01
CA GLU A 78 6.75 18.69 -0.30
C GLU A 78 5.79 18.99 0.87
N LYS A 79 5.14 20.16 0.89
CA LYS A 79 4.29 20.61 2.01
C LYS A 79 2.81 20.22 1.86
N SER A 80 2.51 19.29 0.96
CA SER A 80 1.16 19.03 0.48
C SER A 80 0.82 17.55 0.34
N VAL A 81 -0.47 17.27 0.41
CA VAL A 81 -1.05 15.96 0.12
C VAL A 81 -2.07 16.14 -1.01
N SER A 82 -2.08 15.23 -1.98
CA SER A 82 -3.10 15.20 -3.02
C SER A 82 -3.76 13.84 -3.08
N VAL A 83 -5.06 13.83 -3.40
CA VAL A 83 -5.82 12.60 -3.61
C VAL A 83 -6.62 12.71 -4.89
N ILE A 84 -6.31 11.87 -5.87
CA ILE A 84 -7.14 11.68 -7.04
C ILE A 84 -8.25 10.69 -6.71
N THR A 85 -9.48 11.02 -7.14
CA THR A 85 -10.60 10.08 -7.19
C THR A 85 -10.89 9.71 -8.62
N PHE A 86 -10.96 8.41 -8.91
CA PHE A 86 -11.17 7.90 -10.25
C PHE A 86 -12.65 7.57 -10.52
N ASP A 87 -13.03 7.63 -11.80
CA ASP A 87 -14.19 6.88 -12.29
C ASP A 87 -13.81 5.41 -12.59
N LEU A 88 -14.80 4.60 -13.01
CA LEU A 88 -14.58 3.18 -13.34
C LEU A 88 -13.61 2.95 -14.50
N SER A 89 -13.30 3.98 -15.30
CA SER A 89 -12.37 3.93 -16.42
C SER A 89 -10.99 4.51 -16.08
N PHE A 90 -10.72 4.76 -14.78
CA PHE A 90 -9.52 5.41 -14.30
C PHE A 90 -9.30 6.83 -14.86
N ARG A 91 -10.39 7.56 -15.14
CA ARG A 91 -10.31 8.99 -15.41
C ARG A 91 -10.47 9.78 -14.12
N ILE A 92 -9.78 10.93 -14.03
CA ILE A 92 -9.87 11.81 -12.87
C ILE A 92 -11.30 12.37 -12.78
N LYS A 93 -12.00 12.06 -11.70
CA LYS A 93 -13.30 12.64 -11.35
C LYS A 93 -13.14 13.90 -10.52
N THR A 94 -12.27 13.84 -9.50
CA THR A 94 -11.97 14.96 -8.59
C THR A 94 -10.56 14.84 -8.04
N ILE A 95 -9.96 15.97 -7.69
CA ILE A 95 -8.68 16.04 -6.98
C ILE A 95 -8.91 16.80 -5.67
N PHE A 96 -8.58 16.16 -4.55
CA PHE A 96 -8.48 16.82 -3.25
C PHE A 96 -7.04 17.29 -3.04
N ARG A 97 -6.85 18.53 -2.58
CA ARG A 97 -5.54 19.06 -2.20
C ARG A 97 -5.56 19.50 -0.73
N GLY A 98 -4.77 18.80 0.06
CA GLY A 98 -4.51 19.08 1.46
C GLY A 98 -3.29 19.97 1.61
N PHE A 99 -3.50 21.13 2.23
CA PHE A 99 -2.42 22.06 2.62
C PHE A 99 -2.39 22.19 4.14
N GLY A 100 -1.21 22.48 4.67
CA GLY A 100 -1.03 22.77 6.10
C GLY A 100 0.28 22.26 6.68
N HIS A 101 0.94 21.28 6.05
CA HIS A 101 2.31 20.94 6.42
C HIS A 101 3.24 22.13 6.14
N ASN A 102 4.25 22.28 7.00
CA ASN A 102 5.24 23.36 6.86
C ASN A 102 6.56 22.87 6.25
N GLU A 103 6.75 21.56 6.15
CA GLU A 103 7.93 20.89 5.57
C GLU A 103 7.47 19.65 4.79
N GLN A 104 8.43 18.88 4.28
CA GLN A 104 8.20 17.69 3.45
C GLN A 104 7.25 16.69 4.11
N VAL A 105 6.32 16.14 3.33
CA VAL A 105 5.48 14.99 3.63
C VAL A 105 6.20 13.76 3.12
N ASP A 106 6.68 12.95 4.06
CA ASP A 106 7.54 11.81 3.77
C ASP A 106 6.75 10.52 3.52
N GLN A 107 5.59 10.34 4.17
CA GLN A 107 4.74 9.16 3.99
C GLN A 107 3.25 9.53 4.09
N VAL A 108 2.42 8.87 3.27
CA VAL A 108 0.96 8.93 3.36
C VAL A 108 0.37 7.52 3.45
N ALA A 109 -0.70 7.34 4.23
CA ALA A 109 -1.35 6.04 4.39
C ALA A 109 -2.86 6.18 4.54
N PHE A 110 -3.62 5.56 3.63
CA PHE A 110 -5.07 5.47 3.78
C PHE A 110 -5.46 4.55 4.92
N HIS A 111 -6.58 4.87 5.55
CA HIS A 111 -7.21 4.00 6.54
C HIS A 111 -7.70 2.70 5.87
N PRO A 112 -7.52 1.53 6.50
CA PRO A 112 -7.74 0.22 5.86
C PRO A 112 -9.21 -0.09 5.54
N SER A 113 -10.15 0.60 6.19
CA SER A 113 -11.59 0.38 5.98
C SER A 113 -12.42 1.65 5.76
N ASN A 114 -11.80 2.82 5.87
CA ASN A 114 -12.48 4.10 5.70
C ASN A 114 -11.91 4.76 4.45
N PRO A 115 -12.64 4.76 3.32
CA PRO A 115 -12.11 5.23 2.05
C PRO A 115 -11.85 6.74 2.01
N TYR A 116 -12.25 7.47 3.06
CA TYR A 116 -12.14 8.92 3.15
C TYR A 116 -11.09 9.42 4.14
N LEU A 117 -10.51 8.54 4.96
CA LEU A 117 -9.55 8.93 5.99
C LEU A 117 -8.13 8.61 5.53
N LEU A 118 -7.29 9.63 5.51
CA LEU A 118 -5.88 9.55 5.13
C LEU A 118 -5.02 10.07 6.28
N ALA A 119 -3.87 9.45 6.52
CA ALA A 119 -2.83 9.97 7.41
C ALA A 119 -1.62 10.44 6.60
N SER A 120 -0.91 11.45 7.08
CA SER A 120 0.39 11.86 6.55
C SER A 120 1.39 12.13 7.68
N ALA A 121 2.63 11.70 7.47
CA ALA A 121 3.79 12.03 8.31
C ALA A 121 4.66 13.08 7.62
N SER A 122 5.25 13.96 8.41
CA SER A 122 6.10 15.03 7.89
C SER A 122 7.24 15.39 8.83
N THR A 123 8.31 15.84 8.20
CA THR A 123 9.46 16.50 8.83
C THR A 123 9.10 17.80 9.57
N ASP A 124 7.88 18.33 9.44
CA ASP A 124 7.40 19.49 10.20
C ASP A 124 7.00 19.17 11.66
N LYS A 125 7.38 17.98 12.13
CA LYS A 125 7.07 17.43 13.45
C LYS A 125 5.58 17.31 13.70
N SER A 126 4.84 16.89 12.68
CA SER A 126 3.46 16.51 12.87
C SER A 126 3.01 15.36 11.99
N VAL A 127 2.04 14.62 12.54
CA VAL A 127 1.21 13.69 11.80
C VAL A 127 -0.14 14.37 11.58
N ARG A 128 -0.70 14.29 10.37
CA ARG A 128 -2.01 14.88 10.06
C ARG A 128 -2.99 13.82 9.62
N LEU A 129 -4.23 13.95 10.08
CA LEU A 129 -5.36 13.14 9.63
C LEU A 129 -6.28 13.98 8.76
N TRP A 130 -6.61 13.49 7.57
CA TRP A 130 -7.39 14.18 6.55
C TRP A 130 -8.72 13.46 6.32
N ASP A 131 -9.82 14.20 6.36
CA ASP A 131 -11.09 13.74 5.80
C ASP A 131 -11.23 14.31 4.39
N ILE A 132 -11.00 13.48 3.38
CA ILE A 132 -10.95 13.93 1.98
C ILE A 132 -12.31 14.37 1.42
N ARG A 133 -13.40 14.19 2.19
CA ARG A 133 -14.74 14.72 1.84
C ARG A 133 -14.83 16.23 2.10
N GLN A 134 -13.98 16.75 2.96
CA GLN A 134 -14.03 18.13 3.44
C GLN A 134 -12.78 18.89 2.97
N ALA A 135 -12.98 19.97 2.23
CA ALA A 135 -11.85 20.77 1.77
C ALA A 135 -11.11 21.42 2.95
N ARG A 136 -9.77 21.35 2.94
CA ARG A 136 -8.86 22.08 3.86
C ARG A 136 -9.00 21.75 5.35
N THR A 137 -9.67 20.67 5.73
CA THR A 137 -9.72 20.24 7.14
C THR A 137 -8.77 19.08 7.39
N HIS A 138 -7.92 19.24 8.39
CA HIS A 138 -7.09 18.17 8.93
C HIS A 138 -6.99 18.30 10.44
N THR A 139 -6.83 17.18 11.10
CA THR A 139 -6.46 17.17 12.51
C THR A 139 -4.94 17.06 12.61
N ARG A 140 -4.29 18.08 13.15
CA ARG A 140 -2.84 18.10 13.36
C ARG A 140 -2.49 17.48 14.71
N LEU A 141 -1.63 16.47 14.68
CA LEU A 141 -1.04 15.83 15.85
C LEU A 141 0.41 16.28 15.95
N ASN A 142 0.72 17.11 16.95
CA ASN A 142 2.09 17.57 17.18
C ASN A 142 2.93 16.45 17.79
N THR A 143 4.09 16.18 17.21
CA THR A 143 5.04 15.17 17.68
C THR A 143 6.31 15.83 18.19
N LYS A 144 7.18 15.06 18.86
CA LYS A 144 8.43 15.58 19.44
C LYS A 144 9.54 15.77 18.39
N ALA A 145 9.58 14.90 17.39
CA ALA A 145 10.60 14.88 16.34
C ALA A 145 9.98 14.84 14.93
N GLN A 146 10.84 14.90 13.92
CA GLN A 146 10.48 14.85 12.50
C GLN A 146 9.95 13.46 12.16
N ASN A 147 8.74 13.33 11.64
CA ASN A 147 8.16 12.02 11.33
C ASN A 147 8.52 11.61 9.91
N LEU A 148 8.91 10.37 9.73
CA LEU A 148 9.30 9.81 8.44
C LEU A 148 8.21 8.90 7.87
N ASN A 149 7.67 8.00 8.70
CA ASN A 149 6.75 6.96 8.27
C ASN A 149 5.44 7.02 9.06
N VAL A 150 4.36 6.57 8.43
CA VAL A 150 3.04 6.40 9.06
C VAL A 150 2.35 5.18 8.49
N ALA A 151 1.72 4.38 9.35
CA ALA A 151 0.95 3.21 8.93
C ALA A 151 -0.26 2.99 9.83
N TRP A 152 -1.39 2.61 9.22
CA TRP A 152 -2.57 2.19 9.95
C TRP A 152 -2.47 0.71 10.33
N SER A 153 -2.86 0.39 11.56
CA SER A 153 -3.17 -1.01 11.93
C SER A 153 -4.33 -1.54 11.09
N PRO A 154 -4.40 -2.85 10.76
CA PRO A 154 -5.46 -3.41 9.92
C PRO A 154 -6.88 -3.21 10.49
N CYS A 155 -7.02 -3.12 11.81
CA CYS A 155 -8.30 -2.83 12.47
C CYS A 155 -8.71 -1.35 12.40
N GLY A 156 -7.84 -0.46 11.90
CA GLY A 156 -8.08 0.99 11.78
C GLY A 156 -8.06 1.77 13.10
N THR A 157 -7.90 1.09 14.23
CA THR A 157 -7.98 1.72 15.55
C THR A 157 -6.64 2.36 15.96
N TYR A 158 -5.53 1.79 15.53
CA TYR A 158 -4.20 2.29 15.86
C TYR A 158 -3.50 2.86 14.63
N LEU A 159 -2.76 3.95 14.84
CA LEU A 159 -1.85 4.55 13.89
C LEU A 159 -0.42 4.48 14.44
N ALA A 160 0.47 3.84 13.70
CA ALA A 160 1.91 3.88 13.98
C ALA A 160 2.54 5.05 13.24
N TYR A 161 3.48 5.73 13.89
CA TYR A 161 4.37 6.69 13.24
C TYR A 161 5.80 6.54 13.78
N GLY A 162 6.77 6.68 12.89
CA GLY A 162 8.20 6.66 13.20
C GLY A 162 8.83 8.03 12.99
N ASP A 163 9.81 8.37 13.80
CA ASP A 163 10.52 9.65 13.72
C ASP A 163 12.04 9.50 13.56
N LYS A 164 12.71 10.61 13.23
CA LYS A 164 14.17 10.70 13.05
C LYS A 164 15.00 10.46 14.30
N GLU A 165 14.38 10.32 15.47
CA GLU A 165 15.07 10.01 16.74
C GLU A 165 14.86 8.53 17.12
N ASP A 166 14.71 7.68 16.11
CA ASP A 166 14.58 6.22 16.20
C ASP A 166 13.44 5.78 17.12
N SER A 167 12.38 6.59 17.21
CA SER A 167 11.24 6.31 18.07
C SER A 167 10.05 5.82 17.25
N LEU A 168 9.48 4.71 17.68
CA LEU A 168 8.24 4.15 17.16
C LEU A 168 7.10 4.47 18.13
N SER A 169 6.07 5.16 17.63
CA SER A 169 4.93 5.59 18.44
C SER A 169 3.63 4.98 17.93
N ILE A 170 2.75 4.56 18.85
CA ILE A 170 1.40 4.08 18.56
C ILE A 170 0.37 5.04 19.14
N LEU A 171 -0.57 5.47 18.30
CA LEU A 171 -1.66 6.39 18.63
C LEU A 171 -3.03 5.70 18.46
N ASP A 172 -3.94 5.90 19.42
CA ASP A 172 -5.36 5.51 19.25
C ASP A 172 -6.07 6.58 18.42
N SER A 173 -6.59 6.18 17.26
CA SER A 173 -7.21 7.09 16.29
C SER A 173 -8.55 7.66 16.75
N ARG A 174 -9.21 7.03 17.74
CA ARG A 174 -10.53 7.45 18.21
C ARG A 174 -10.45 8.63 19.17
N ASN A 175 -9.39 8.67 19.99
CA ASN A 175 -9.18 9.72 20.99
C ASN A 175 -7.95 10.59 20.70
N LEU A 176 -7.17 10.24 19.67
CA LEU A 176 -5.98 10.95 19.19
C LEU A 176 -4.88 11.08 20.24
N LYS A 177 -4.75 10.07 21.11
CA LYS A 177 -3.69 10.01 22.13
C LYS A 177 -2.65 8.96 21.77
N THR A 178 -1.39 9.31 21.98
CA THR A 178 -0.28 8.36 21.91
C THR A 178 -0.36 7.41 23.11
N ILE A 179 -0.47 6.12 22.83
CA ILE A 179 -0.59 5.03 23.82
C ILE A 179 0.81 4.63 24.31
N LYS A 180 1.75 4.51 23.36
CA LYS A 180 3.08 3.97 23.60
C LYS A 180 4.09 4.65 22.68
N VAL A 181 5.28 4.90 23.22
CA VAL A 181 6.47 5.31 22.49
C VAL A 181 7.58 4.34 22.89
N GLU A 182 8.26 3.78 21.90
CA GLU A 182 9.38 2.86 22.06
C GLU A 182 10.60 3.43 21.34
N SER A 183 11.74 3.53 22.03
CA SER A 183 12.99 4.04 21.46
C SER A 183 13.86 2.87 21.04
N LEU A 184 14.16 2.77 19.74
CA LEU A 184 14.77 1.59 19.13
C LEU A 184 16.30 1.65 19.03
N LYS A 185 16.90 2.82 19.28
CA LYS A 185 18.37 3.07 19.32
C LYS A 185 19.12 2.63 18.06
N ASP A 186 18.41 2.49 16.96
CA ASP A 186 18.89 2.18 15.63
C ASP A 186 17.86 2.72 14.63
N GLU A 187 18.33 3.09 13.45
CA GLU A 187 17.55 3.82 12.46
C GLU A 187 16.31 3.02 12.04
N VAL A 188 15.15 3.67 12.08
CA VAL A 188 13.87 3.08 11.64
C VAL A 188 13.56 3.58 10.25
N ASN A 189 13.67 2.69 9.25
CA ASN A 189 13.48 3.07 7.85
C ASN A 189 12.05 2.84 7.35
N GLU A 190 11.43 1.73 7.74
CA GLU A 190 10.07 1.39 7.34
C GLU A 190 9.43 0.42 8.34
N PHE A 191 8.10 0.41 8.42
CA PHE A 191 7.38 -0.60 9.18
C PHE A 191 6.04 -0.96 8.56
N ALA A 192 5.62 -2.21 8.77
CA ALA A 192 4.33 -2.71 8.32
C ALA A 192 3.69 -3.62 9.35
N PHE A 193 2.39 -3.44 9.55
CA PHE A 193 1.59 -4.35 10.35
C PHE A 193 1.39 -5.66 9.59
N ASP A 194 1.36 -6.76 10.33
CA ASP A 194 0.82 -8.00 9.78
C ASP A 194 -0.71 -7.87 9.60
N PRO A 195 -1.35 -8.61 8.67
CA PRO A 195 -2.79 -8.50 8.43
C PRO A 195 -3.68 -8.83 9.63
N SER A 196 -3.21 -9.63 10.59
CA SER A 196 -3.95 -9.88 11.84
C SER A 196 -3.90 -8.69 12.81
N GLY A 197 -2.95 -7.77 12.61
CA GLY A 197 -2.71 -6.61 13.47
C GLY A 197 -2.12 -6.96 14.83
N LYS A 198 -1.59 -8.18 14.99
CA LYS A 198 -0.94 -8.68 16.21
C LYS A 198 0.54 -8.33 16.26
N TYR A 199 1.18 -8.17 15.10
CA TYR A 199 2.58 -7.89 14.97
C TYR A 199 2.84 -6.67 14.09
N LEU A 200 3.93 -5.99 14.39
CA LEU A 200 4.50 -4.91 13.61
C LEU A 200 5.95 -5.28 13.30
N PHE A 201 6.26 -5.35 12.00
CA PHE A 201 7.60 -5.58 11.49
C PHE A 201 8.26 -4.22 11.23
N VAL A 202 9.48 -4.05 11.70
CA VAL A 202 10.23 -2.78 11.63
C VAL A 202 11.58 -3.04 11.00
N ALA A 203 11.83 -2.42 9.84
CA ALA A 203 13.09 -2.47 9.12
C ALA A 203 14.09 -1.49 9.72
N MET A 204 15.27 -2.01 10.07
CA MET A 204 16.29 -1.28 10.84
C MET A 204 17.52 -0.94 9.98
N GLY A 205 18.26 0.11 10.36
CA GLY A 205 19.53 0.51 9.75
C GLY A 205 20.64 -0.52 9.87
N SER A 206 20.60 -1.39 10.87
CA SER A 206 21.58 -2.48 11.09
C SER A 206 21.33 -3.76 10.27
N GLY A 207 20.55 -3.70 9.20
CA GLY A 207 20.20 -4.88 8.38
C GLY A 207 19.26 -5.87 9.10
N GLN A 208 18.65 -5.42 10.20
CA GLN A 208 17.73 -6.22 11.01
C GLN A 208 16.28 -5.91 10.68
N VAL A 209 15.41 -6.88 11.00
CA VAL A 209 13.97 -6.66 11.14
C VAL A 209 13.56 -6.99 12.56
N ASN A 210 13.05 -5.99 13.27
CA ASN A 210 12.50 -6.17 14.60
C ASN A 210 10.99 -6.43 14.51
N ILE A 211 10.52 -7.40 15.30
CA ILE A 211 9.11 -7.79 15.37
C ILE A 211 8.59 -7.44 16.75
N PHE A 212 7.57 -6.59 16.79
CA PHE A 212 6.89 -6.19 18.01
C PHE A 212 5.48 -6.78 18.03
N SER A 213 4.95 -7.11 19.20
CA SER A 213 3.50 -7.31 19.31
C SER A 213 2.78 -6.00 19.59
N THR A 214 1.62 -5.85 18.99
CA THR A 214 0.77 -4.66 19.03
C THR A 214 -0.49 -4.93 19.86
N PRO A 215 -1.10 -3.90 20.49
CA PRO A 215 -0.73 -2.47 20.44
C PRO A 215 0.37 -2.05 21.43
N ASP A 216 0.81 -2.93 22.33
CA ASP A 216 1.71 -2.58 23.44
C ASP A 216 3.16 -2.30 23.04
N VAL A 217 3.52 -2.57 21.77
CA VAL A 217 4.88 -2.42 21.20
C VAL A 217 5.93 -3.18 22.03
N THR A 218 5.61 -4.41 22.43
CA THR A 218 6.59 -5.24 23.13
C THR A 218 7.42 -6.00 22.12
N HIS A 219 8.75 -5.85 22.17
CA HIS A 219 9.69 -6.59 21.33
C HIS A 219 9.50 -8.10 21.51
N ARG A 220 9.45 -8.83 20.39
CA ARG A 220 9.28 -10.30 20.37
C ARG A 220 10.48 -10.99 19.78
N ARG A 221 11.02 -10.44 18.69
CA ARG A 221 12.10 -11.08 17.94
C ARG A 221 12.86 -10.06 17.10
N THR A 222 14.11 -10.41 16.82
CA THR A 222 14.96 -9.72 15.86
C THR A 222 15.43 -10.75 14.85
N LEU A 223 15.33 -10.40 13.57
CA LEU A 223 15.83 -11.20 12.46
C LEU A 223 16.99 -10.45 11.82
N GLN A 224 18.12 -11.12 11.61
CA GLN A 224 19.20 -10.58 10.78
C GLN A 224 18.85 -10.90 9.32
N ALA A 225 18.20 -9.96 8.64
CA ALA A 225 17.71 -10.18 7.29
C ALA A 225 18.81 -9.93 6.23
N HIS A 226 19.62 -8.91 6.46
CA HIS A 226 20.72 -8.48 5.60
C HIS A 226 22.00 -8.30 6.43
N PRO A 227 23.20 -8.16 5.83
CA PRO A 227 24.43 -7.86 6.56
C PRO A 227 24.29 -6.61 7.44
N ALA A 228 25.03 -6.55 8.54
CA ALA A 228 24.90 -5.44 9.51
C ALA A 228 25.22 -4.05 8.93
N GLN A 229 25.94 -4.00 7.82
CA GLN A 229 26.31 -2.79 7.09
C GLN A 229 25.28 -2.38 6.02
N ALA A 230 24.29 -3.25 5.73
CA ALA A 230 23.27 -3.02 4.74
C ALA A 230 21.95 -2.68 5.42
N ALA A 231 21.60 -1.40 5.46
CA ALA A 231 20.32 -0.94 6.00
C ALA A 231 19.15 -1.59 5.27
N CYS A 232 18.18 -2.13 6.03
CA CYS A 232 16.87 -2.52 5.51
C CYS A 232 16.09 -1.23 5.24
N VAL A 233 15.80 -0.92 3.98
CA VAL A 233 15.24 0.37 3.54
C VAL A 233 13.72 0.32 3.42
N CYS A 234 13.17 -0.79 2.93
CA CYS A 234 11.74 -0.94 2.70
C CYS A 234 11.26 -2.33 3.12
N LEU A 235 9.99 -2.41 3.57
CA LEU A 235 9.40 -3.63 4.08
C LEU A 235 7.92 -3.71 3.71
N ALA A 236 7.46 -4.88 3.30
CA ALA A 236 6.04 -5.14 3.06
C ALA A 236 5.65 -6.53 3.57
N VAL A 237 4.43 -6.65 4.09
CA VAL A 237 3.82 -7.93 4.47
C VAL A 237 2.76 -8.29 3.44
N SER A 238 2.69 -9.56 3.03
CA SER A 238 1.67 -10.02 2.09
C SER A 238 0.27 -9.91 2.70
N PRO A 239 -0.78 -9.58 1.92
CA PRO A 239 -2.14 -9.48 2.43
C PRO A 239 -2.69 -10.75 3.10
N ASP A 240 -2.20 -11.93 2.73
CA ASP A 240 -2.53 -13.21 3.37
C ASP A 240 -1.75 -13.47 4.66
N GLY A 241 -0.77 -12.62 4.99
CA GLY A 241 0.06 -12.69 6.19
C GLY A 241 1.06 -13.85 6.19
N ARG A 242 1.23 -14.55 5.07
CA ARG A 242 2.13 -15.72 4.98
C ARG A 242 3.57 -15.32 4.74
N ARG A 243 3.81 -14.19 4.07
CA ARG A 243 5.15 -13.72 3.71
C ARG A 243 5.36 -12.28 4.11
N PHE A 244 6.62 -11.92 4.30
CA PHE A 244 7.06 -10.55 4.25
C PHE A 244 8.32 -10.45 3.40
N ALA A 245 8.53 -9.27 2.82
CA ALA A 245 9.69 -8.98 1.99
C ALA A 245 10.43 -7.77 2.55
N VAL A 246 11.75 -7.83 2.50
CA VAL A 246 12.65 -6.81 3.03
C VAL A 246 13.63 -6.44 1.94
N GLY A 247 13.63 -5.15 1.57
CA GLY A 247 14.57 -4.59 0.60
C GLY A 247 15.63 -3.79 1.32
N ALA A 248 16.88 -3.98 0.94
CA ALA A 248 18.00 -3.33 1.61
C ALA A 248 18.90 -2.55 0.63
N SER A 249 19.85 -1.84 1.23
CA SER A 249 20.87 -1.06 0.53
C SER A 249 21.95 -1.90 -0.15
N ASP A 250 21.97 -3.21 0.08
CA ASP A 250 22.81 -4.18 -0.65
C ASP A 250 22.21 -4.62 -1.99
N ALA A 251 21.14 -3.95 -2.43
CA ALA A 251 20.40 -4.22 -3.66
C ALA A 251 19.76 -5.63 -3.72
N VAL A 252 19.50 -6.22 -2.54
CA VAL A 252 18.80 -7.49 -2.41
C VAL A 252 17.42 -7.27 -1.79
N CYS A 253 16.43 -7.99 -2.31
CA CYS A 253 15.15 -8.18 -1.64
C CYS A 253 15.06 -9.61 -1.10
N SER A 254 14.99 -9.77 0.21
CA SER A 254 14.80 -11.07 0.85
C SER A 254 13.31 -11.34 1.11
N ILE A 255 12.85 -12.55 0.81
CA ILE A 255 11.45 -13.00 1.01
C ILE A 255 11.44 -14.04 2.11
N TRP A 256 10.55 -13.86 3.09
CA TRP A 256 10.51 -14.63 4.32
C TRP A 256 9.13 -15.23 4.55
N ASP A 257 9.10 -16.41 5.15
CA ASP A 257 7.89 -16.95 5.77
C ASP A 257 7.62 -16.18 7.07
N ALA A 258 6.43 -15.61 7.21
CA ALA A 258 6.06 -14.76 8.35
C ALA A 258 5.72 -15.55 9.63
N ASN A 259 5.44 -16.85 9.53
CA ASN A 259 5.14 -17.71 10.67
C ASN A 259 6.41 -18.36 11.23
N GLU A 260 7.20 -18.97 10.34
CA GLU A 260 8.44 -19.66 10.69
C GLU A 260 9.62 -18.70 10.85
N LEU A 261 9.51 -17.50 10.28
CA LEU A 261 10.55 -16.45 10.31
C LEU A 261 11.88 -16.93 9.70
N ILE A 262 11.77 -17.64 8.58
CA ILE A 262 12.89 -18.13 7.78
C ILE A 262 12.90 -17.45 6.41
N CYS A 263 14.08 -17.15 5.90
CA CYS A 263 14.25 -16.64 4.54
C CYS A 263 13.98 -17.78 3.54
N GLU A 264 12.95 -17.64 2.70
CA GLU A 264 12.58 -18.62 1.68
C GLU A 264 13.40 -18.42 0.40
N SER A 265 13.57 -17.16 -0.02
CA SER A 265 14.29 -16.82 -1.25
C SER A 265 14.82 -15.39 -1.23
N ASN A 266 15.74 -15.10 -2.14
CA ASN A 266 16.26 -13.75 -2.37
C ASN A 266 16.07 -13.39 -3.84
N MET A 267 15.69 -12.15 -4.09
CA MET A 267 15.69 -11.54 -5.43
C MET A 267 16.95 -10.68 -5.53
N GLY A 268 17.96 -11.20 -6.22
CA GLY A 268 19.29 -10.60 -6.32
C GLY A 268 19.65 -10.29 -7.76
N ARG A 269 19.21 -9.13 -8.25
CA ARG A 269 19.59 -8.59 -9.57
C ARG A 269 19.42 -7.07 -9.70
N LEU A 270 19.11 -6.38 -8.61
CA LEU A 270 19.05 -4.93 -8.64
C LEU A 270 20.48 -4.43 -8.54
N ASP A 271 20.82 -3.43 -9.35
CA ASP A 271 22.18 -2.85 -9.34
C ASP A 271 22.31 -1.74 -8.29
N TYR A 272 21.19 -1.33 -7.69
CA TYR A 272 21.07 -0.21 -6.77
C TYR A 272 20.17 -0.54 -5.57
N PRO A 273 20.32 0.20 -4.44
CA PRO A 273 19.47 0.06 -3.26
C PRO A 273 17.98 0.05 -3.57
N LEU A 274 17.24 -0.85 -2.92
CA LEU A 274 15.79 -0.83 -3.02
C LEU A 274 15.21 0.43 -2.37
N ARG A 275 14.15 0.95 -2.97
CA ARG A 275 13.40 2.11 -2.48
C ARG A 275 11.99 1.75 -2.04
N SER A 276 11.35 0.79 -2.69
CA SER A 276 9.97 0.40 -2.35
C SER A 276 9.67 -1.04 -2.72
N ILE A 277 8.84 -1.68 -1.90
CA ILE A 277 8.29 -3.02 -2.14
C ILE A 277 6.78 -2.97 -1.93
N SER A 278 6.03 -3.70 -2.75
CA SER A 278 4.59 -3.85 -2.56
C SER A 278 4.12 -5.25 -3.00
N PHE A 279 3.28 -5.89 -2.19
CA PHE A 279 2.60 -7.14 -2.56
C PHE A 279 1.29 -6.85 -3.31
N SER A 280 0.96 -7.67 -4.29
CA SER A 280 -0.37 -7.66 -4.90
C SER A 280 -1.45 -8.09 -3.91
N ALA A 281 -2.69 -7.66 -4.12
CA ALA A 281 -3.81 -7.92 -3.23
C ALA A 281 -4.10 -9.42 -2.97
N ASP A 282 -3.72 -10.29 -3.91
CA ASP A 282 -3.84 -11.75 -3.81
C ASP A 282 -2.58 -12.45 -3.28
N SER A 283 -1.57 -11.67 -2.86
CA SER A 283 -0.28 -12.14 -2.32
C SER A 283 0.58 -12.95 -3.30
N GLN A 284 0.23 -12.98 -4.59
CA GLN A 284 0.95 -13.78 -5.59
C GLN A 284 2.15 -13.05 -6.20
N LEU A 285 2.14 -11.72 -6.20
CA LEU A 285 3.16 -10.91 -6.85
C LEU A 285 3.79 -9.94 -5.87
N ILE A 286 5.05 -9.60 -6.14
CA ILE A 286 5.82 -8.56 -5.45
C ILE A 286 6.31 -7.60 -6.52
N ALA A 287 6.09 -6.30 -6.33
CA ALA A 287 6.76 -5.25 -7.08
C ALA A 287 7.92 -4.71 -6.25
N CYS A 288 9.10 -4.59 -6.85
CA CYS A 288 10.29 -3.99 -6.25
C CYS A 288 10.76 -2.84 -7.12
N ALA A 289 10.96 -1.68 -6.51
CA ALA A 289 11.45 -0.47 -7.16
C ALA A 289 12.82 -0.08 -6.59
N SER A 290 13.71 0.35 -7.48
CA SER A 290 15.09 0.77 -7.17
C SER A 290 15.45 2.05 -7.94
N GLU A 291 16.69 2.51 -7.75
CA GLU A 291 17.31 3.61 -8.50
C GLU A 291 17.80 3.16 -9.89
N ASP A 292 17.80 1.85 -10.18
CA ASP A 292 18.26 1.28 -11.45
C ASP A 292 17.33 1.52 -12.66
N HIS A 293 16.29 2.35 -12.47
CA HIS A 293 15.26 2.69 -13.47
C HIS A 293 14.44 1.49 -13.95
N PHE A 294 14.32 0.45 -13.13
CA PHE A 294 13.40 -0.65 -13.35
C PHE A 294 12.48 -0.84 -12.15
N ILE A 295 11.27 -1.33 -12.44
CA ILE A 295 10.39 -1.92 -11.45
C ILE A 295 10.23 -3.39 -11.81
N ASP A 296 10.74 -4.26 -10.94
CA ASP A 296 10.65 -5.69 -11.10
C ASP A 296 9.34 -6.21 -10.50
N ILE A 297 8.55 -6.93 -11.31
CA ILE A 297 7.39 -7.68 -10.83
C ILE A 297 7.76 -9.15 -10.80
N CYS A 298 7.71 -9.74 -9.61
CA CYS A 298 8.15 -11.10 -9.34
C CYS A 298 7.04 -11.96 -8.73
N TRP A 299 7.16 -13.27 -8.89
CA TRP A 299 6.31 -14.26 -8.23
C TRP A 299 6.70 -14.40 -6.77
N ALA A 300 5.76 -14.20 -5.86
CA ALA A 300 6.03 -14.12 -4.43
C ALA A 300 6.56 -15.42 -3.83
N GLU A 301 6.22 -16.58 -4.41
CA GLU A 301 6.58 -17.88 -3.85
C GLU A 301 8.06 -18.22 -3.99
N ASN A 302 8.72 -17.75 -5.04
CA ASN A 302 10.09 -18.14 -5.36
C ASN A 302 10.97 -16.99 -5.87
N GLY A 303 10.44 -15.76 -5.92
CA GLY A 303 11.16 -14.58 -6.41
C GLY A 303 11.41 -14.57 -7.92
N ALA A 304 10.80 -15.48 -8.69
CA ALA A 304 11.01 -15.53 -10.14
C ALA A 304 10.39 -14.29 -10.82
N ARG A 305 11.17 -13.62 -11.68
CA ARG A 305 10.72 -12.41 -12.38
C ARG A 305 9.61 -12.75 -13.39
N VAL A 306 8.48 -12.07 -13.25
CA VAL A 306 7.31 -12.16 -14.13
C VAL A 306 7.38 -11.08 -15.23
N HIS A 307 7.75 -9.85 -14.85
CA HIS A 307 7.83 -8.72 -15.76
C HIS A 307 8.89 -7.72 -15.28
N GLU A 308 9.47 -6.98 -16.22
CA GLU A 308 10.40 -5.88 -15.96
C GLU A 308 9.80 -4.62 -16.58
N LEU A 309 9.41 -3.68 -15.74
CA LEU A 309 8.87 -2.39 -16.17
C LEU A 309 9.99 -1.36 -16.19
N ARG A 310 10.43 -0.98 -17.39
CA ARG A 310 11.41 0.08 -17.58
C ARG A 310 10.76 1.45 -17.33
N VAL A 311 11.38 2.24 -16.46
CA VAL A 311 11.01 3.62 -16.20
C VAL A 311 12.11 4.58 -16.66
N ASN A 312 11.82 5.88 -16.70
CA ASN A 312 12.75 6.89 -17.22
C ASN A 312 13.59 7.57 -16.13
N ALA A 313 13.38 7.22 -14.87
CA ALA A 313 14.05 7.80 -13.71
C ALA A 313 13.89 6.89 -12.48
N GLU A 314 14.63 7.19 -11.41
CA GLU A 314 14.57 6.50 -10.11
C GLU A 314 13.12 6.41 -9.61
N THR A 315 12.70 5.23 -9.13
CA THR A 315 11.35 5.07 -8.57
C THR A 315 11.41 5.11 -7.05
N PHE A 316 10.75 6.09 -6.44
CA PHE A 316 10.76 6.27 -4.99
C PHE A 316 9.77 5.36 -4.27
N THR A 317 8.62 5.11 -4.89
CA THR A 317 7.51 4.39 -4.25
C THR A 317 6.69 3.64 -5.28
N CYS A 318 6.15 2.49 -4.88
CA CYS A 318 5.17 1.74 -5.65
C CYS A 318 4.11 1.12 -4.73
N ALA A 319 2.86 1.06 -5.20
CA ALA A 319 1.75 0.47 -4.47
C ALA A 319 0.79 -0.26 -5.41
N TRP A 320 0.54 -1.54 -5.14
CA TRP A 320 -0.50 -2.30 -5.84
C TRP A 320 -1.89 -1.80 -5.48
N HIS A 321 -2.78 -1.84 -6.47
CA HIS A 321 -4.20 -1.61 -6.29
C HIS A 321 -4.81 -2.72 -5.40
N PRO A 322 -5.76 -2.40 -4.48
CA PRO A 322 -6.26 -3.34 -3.46
C PRO A 322 -7.09 -4.51 -4.00
N SER A 323 -7.35 -4.56 -5.31
CA SER A 323 -8.18 -5.62 -5.92
C SER A 323 -7.86 -5.92 -7.38
N MET A 324 -6.94 -5.19 -8.02
CA MET A 324 -6.63 -5.31 -9.44
C MET A 324 -5.11 -5.39 -9.61
N TYR A 325 -4.66 -5.96 -10.73
CA TYR A 325 -3.24 -6.01 -11.09
C TYR A 325 -2.79 -4.67 -11.71
N LEU A 326 -3.08 -3.57 -11.03
CA LEU A 326 -2.62 -2.24 -11.36
C LEU A 326 -1.58 -1.82 -10.33
N LEU A 327 -0.45 -1.31 -10.82
CA LEU A 327 0.66 -0.86 -9.98
C LEU A 327 0.81 0.65 -10.12
N ALA A 328 0.53 1.39 -9.04
CA ALA A 328 0.85 2.81 -8.98
C ALA A 328 2.31 2.99 -8.58
N TYR A 329 3.00 3.95 -9.17
CA TYR A 329 4.37 4.31 -8.77
C TYR A 329 4.66 5.79 -9.03
N ALA A 330 5.58 6.34 -8.23
CA ALA A 330 6.11 7.68 -8.44
C ALA A 330 7.62 7.62 -8.63
N SER A 331 8.09 8.37 -9.62
CA SER A 331 9.51 8.42 -10.00
C SER A 331 10.02 9.86 -9.96
N ALA A 332 11.34 10.00 -9.89
CA ALA A 332 12.01 11.28 -10.05
C ALA A 332 11.66 11.91 -11.41
N PRO A 333 11.74 13.25 -11.55
CA PRO A 333 11.70 13.88 -12.87
C PRO A 333 12.86 13.36 -13.73
N SER A 334 12.60 13.06 -15.00
CA SER A 334 13.69 12.67 -15.90
C SER A 334 14.59 13.86 -16.20
N LEU A 335 15.90 13.63 -16.28
CA LEU A 335 16.91 14.67 -16.55
C LEU A 335 16.76 15.29 -17.95
N ASP A 336 16.18 14.53 -18.89
CA ASP A 336 16.03 14.92 -20.31
C ASP A 336 14.68 15.57 -20.66
N SER A 337 13.68 15.57 -19.77
CA SER A 337 12.39 16.18 -20.08
C SER A 337 12.40 17.69 -19.85
N ARG A 338 11.98 18.44 -20.88
CA ARG A 338 11.66 19.87 -20.73
C ARG A 338 10.45 20.08 -19.82
N ASP A 339 9.60 19.06 -19.68
CA ASP A 339 8.51 18.98 -18.73
C ASP A 339 9.03 18.41 -17.41
N ARG A 340 9.27 19.30 -16.43
CA ARG A 340 9.63 18.96 -15.04
C ARG A 340 8.43 18.45 -14.23
N GLU A 341 7.34 18.08 -14.88
CA GLU A 341 6.12 17.64 -14.20
C GLU A 341 6.36 16.25 -13.60
N VAL A 342 6.42 16.20 -12.27
CA VAL A 342 6.55 14.93 -11.54
C VAL A 342 5.15 14.36 -11.35
N THR A 343 4.91 13.22 -12.00
CA THR A 343 3.60 12.59 -12.09
C THR A 343 3.57 11.26 -11.35
N VAL A 344 2.37 10.80 -11.00
CA VAL A 344 2.16 9.42 -10.57
C VAL A 344 1.71 8.59 -11.77
N ASN A 345 2.36 7.46 -11.97
CA ASN A 345 2.06 6.54 -13.06
C ASN A 345 1.27 5.34 -12.52
N ILE A 346 0.39 4.78 -13.35
CA ILE A 346 -0.29 3.52 -13.07
C ILE A 346 -0.04 2.58 -14.25
N PHE A 347 0.63 1.47 -13.97
CA PHE A 347 0.91 0.37 -14.91
C PHE A 347 -0.13 -0.74 -14.79
N GLY A 348 -0.31 -1.53 -15.85
CA GLY A 348 -1.15 -2.73 -15.86
C GLY A 348 -2.47 -2.57 -16.62
N PHE A 349 -2.61 -1.53 -17.45
CA PHE A 349 -3.81 -1.38 -18.29
C PHE A 349 -3.72 -2.26 -19.53
N THR A 350 -4.87 -2.81 -19.94
CA THR A 350 -5.03 -3.50 -21.23
C THR A 350 -4.70 -2.58 -22.40
N MET A 351 -4.15 -3.15 -23.47
CA MET A 351 -3.92 -2.45 -24.76
C MET A 351 -5.14 -1.66 -25.26
#